data_AF-A0A645IDS2-F1
#
_entry.id   AF-A0A645IDS2-F1
#
_cell.length_a   1.000
_cell.length_b   1.000
_cell.length_c   1.000
_cell.angle_alpha   90.00
_cell.angle_beta   90.00
_cell.angle_gamma   90.00
#
_symmetry.space_group_name_H-M   'P 1'
#
loop_
_entity.id
_entity.type
_entity.pdbx_description
1 polymer ?
#
loop_
_entity_poly.entity_id
_entity_poly.type
_entity_poly.pdbx_seq_one_letter_code
_entity_poly.pdbx_strand_id
1 'polypeptide(L)'
;MRGFPFSATAAVDIAEDAARDAALPGTDLAGLHFDAASGHLLALSEESRLLVEFATDGRPLSSLSLAAGRSGLQKAVPQAEGVTLDDQGRVYVVSEPNLFYRFTRPPPASPAG
;
A
#
# COMPACT_ATOMS: atom_id res chain seq x y z
N MET A 1 32.51 -5.31 -8.01
CA MET A 1 31.12 -4.95 -7.66
C MET A 1 30.41 -6.24 -7.27
N ARG A 2 29.89 -6.37 -6.04
CA ARG A 2 29.12 -7.54 -5.58
C ARG A 2 27.68 -7.07 -5.35
N GLY A 3 26.72 -7.73 -6.00
CA GLY A 3 25.30 -7.34 -6.03
C GLY A 3 24.50 -7.82 -4.82
N PHE A 4 23.31 -7.25 -4.70
CA PHE A 4 22.33 -7.45 -3.64
C PHE A 4 21.32 -8.57 -4.04
N PRO A 5 20.71 -9.30 -3.09
CA PRO A 5 21.04 -9.37 -1.66
C PRO A 5 22.15 -10.38 -1.38
N PHE A 6 23.09 -10.01 -0.50
CA PHE A 6 24.06 -10.93 0.10
C PHE A 6 23.67 -11.16 1.55
N SER A 7 23.03 -12.30 1.83
CA SER A 7 23.01 -12.91 3.15
C SER A 7 22.76 -14.41 2.99
N ALA A 8 23.61 -15.24 3.60
CA ALA A 8 23.56 -16.69 3.48
C ALA A 8 22.41 -17.34 4.27
N THR A 9 21.55 -16.57 4.96
CA THR A 9 20.44 -17.09 5.77
C THR A 9 19.29 -16.09 5.95
N ALA A 10 18.90 -15.33 4.91
CA ALA A 10 17.51 -14.88 4.87
C ALA A 10 16.72 -16.04 4.25
N ALA A 11 16.06 -16.84 5.08
CA ALA A 11 15.06 -17.78 4.59
C ALA A 11 13.96 -16.91 3.97
N VAL A 12 14.00 -16.75 2.65
CA VAL A 12 12.90 -16.15 1.90
C VAL A 12 11.83 -17.23 1.86
N ASP A 13 10.90 -17.14 2.82
CA ASP A 13 9.72 -18.00 2.81
C ASP A 13 8.75 -17.48 1.76
N ILE A 14 8.60 -18.24 0.68
CA ILE A 14 7.58 -17.99 -0.34
C ILE A 14 6.32 -18.69 0.14
N ALA A 15 5.38 -17.91 0.65
CA ALA A 15 4.07 -18.40 1.07
C ALA A 15 3.01 -18.01 0.04
N GLU A 16 2.28 -19.01 -0.47
CA GLU A 16 1.06 -18.83 -1.26
C GLU A 16 -0.14 -18.77 -0.30
N ASP A 17 -0.98 -17.75 -0.46
CA ASP A 17 -2.19 -17.59 0.36
C ASP A 17 -3.31 -17.06 -0.54
N ALA A 18 -4.24 -17.94 -0.89
CA ALA A 18 -5.34 -17.61 -1.80
C ALA A 18 -6.25 -16.49 -1.28
N ALA A 19 -6.38 -16.32 0.04
CA ALA A 19 -7.20 -15.25 0.62
C ALA A 19 -6.49 -13.89 0.54
N ARG A 20 -5.18 -13.86 0.80
CA ARG A 20 -4.34 -12.68 0.54
C ARG A 20 -4.34 -12.35 -0.95
N ASP A 21 -4.13 -13.34 -1.79
CA ASP A 21 -4.00 -13.15 -3.24
C ASP A 21 -5.32 -12.66 -3.86
N ALA A 22 -6.48 -13.10 -3.34
CA ALA A 22 -7.78 -12.54 -3.72
C ALA A 22 -8.00 -11.11 -3.22
N ALA A 23 -7.29 -10.69 -2.17
CA ALA A 23 -7.32 -9.32 -1.66
C ALA A 23 -6.23 -8.42 -2.27
N LEU A 24 -5.29 -8.99 -3.04
CA LEU A 24 -4.31 -8.19 -3.77
C LEU A 24 -5.04 -7.31 -4.80
N PRO A 25 -4.65 -6.04 -4.91
CA PRO A 25 -5.27 -5.13 -5.86
C PRO A 25 -4.81 -5.50 -7.28
N GLY A 26 -5.55 -6.36 -7.98
CA GLY A 26 -5.26 -6.73 -9.37
C GLY A 26 -3.92 -7.46 -9.58
N THR A 27 -3.60 -7.71 -10.86
CA THR A 27 -2.35 -8.40 -11.28
C THR A 27 -1.17 -7.47 -11.49
N ASP A 28 -1.38 -6.15 -11.43
CA ASP A 28 -0.36 -5.15 -11.72
C ASP A 28 0.00 -4.36 -10.46
N LEU A 29 1.07 -4.81 -9.80
CA LEU A 29 1.59 -4.26 -8.55
C LEU A 29 2.67 -3.22 -8.86
N ALA A 30 2.37 -1.96 -8.57
CA ALA A 30 3.23 -0.83 -8.92
C ALA A 30 4.11 -0.35 -7.75
N GLY A 31 3.76 -0.69 -6.50
CA GLY A 31 4.56 -0.27 -5.35
C GLY A 31 4.27 -1.05 -4.08
N LEU A 32 5.31 -1.22 -3.26
CA LEU A 32 5.24 -1.81 -1.93
C LEU A 32 5.90 -0.91 -0.91
N HIS A 33 5.33 -0.86 0.29
CA HIS A 33 5.96 -0.23 1.44
C HIS A 33 5.71 -1.06 2.70
N PHE A 34 6.78 -1.44 3.39
CA PHE A 34 6.68 -2.12 4.67
C PHE A 34 7.02 -1.14 5.80
N ASP A 35 6.07 -0.92 6.69
CA ASP A 35 6.30 -0.16 7.92
C ASP A 35 6.69 -1.11 9.06
N ALA A 36 7.96 -1.06 9.48
CA ALA A 36 8.47 -1.94 10.53
C ALA A 36 7.91 -1.62 11.92
N ALA A 37 7.40 -0.41 12.15
CA ALA A 37 6.84 -0.02 13.44
C ALA A 37 5.49 -0.70 13.71
N SER A 38 4.61 -0.76 12.71
CA SER A 38 3.32 -1.46 12.78
C SER A 38 3.38 -2.91 12.32
N GLY A 39 4.38 -3.28 11.51
CA GLY A 39 4.41 -4.57 10.81
C GLY A 39 3.43 -4.64 9.64
N HIS A 40 2.97 -3.50 9.12
CA HIS A 40 2.01 -3.49 8.02
C HIS A 40 2.71 -3.38 6.67
N LEU A 41 2.15 -4.07 5.68
CA LEU A 41 2.56 -3.98 4.28
C LEU A 41 1.50 -3.21 3.49
N LEU A 42 1.92 -2.15 2.80
CA LEU A 42 1.11 -1.47 1.80
C LEU A 42 1.43 -2.02 0.42
N ALA A 43 0.39 -2.34 -0.35
CA ALA A 43 0.48 -2.82 -1.72
C ALA A 43 -0.36 -1.94 -2.64
N LEU A 44 0.30 -1.31 -3.61
CA LEU A 44 -0.29 -0.40 -4.59
C LEU A 44 -0.45 -1.10 -5.94
N SER A 45 -1.60 -0.90 -6.56
CA SER A 45 -1.85 -1.28 -7.95
C SER A 45 -2.18 -0.09 -8.81
N GLU A 46 -1.50 -0.01 -9.95
CA GLU A 46 -1.81 0.95 -11.00
C GLU A 46 -3.16 0.61 -11.64
N GLU A 47 -3.29 -0.59 -12.21
CA GLU A 47 -4.45 -0.98 -13.02
C GLU A 47 -5.76 -0.85 -12.25
N SER A 48 -5.80 -1.40 -11.03
CA SER A 48 -7.01 -1.39 -10.20
C SER A 48 -7.21 -0.09 -9.43
N ARG A 49 -6.21 0.81 -9.42
CA ARG A 49 -6.22 2.09 -8.68
C ARG A 49 -6.58 1.89 -7.22
N LEU A 50 -5.93 0.92 -6.60
CA LEU A 50 -6.24 0.48 -5.25
C LEU A 50 -4.94 0.31 -4.47
N LEU A 51 -4.94 0.83 -3.25
CA LEU A 51 -3.93 0.56 -2.24
C LEU A 51 -4.55 -0.30 -1.15
N VAL A 52 -3.91 -1.41 -0.82
CA VAL A 52 -4.35 -2.32 0.25
C VAL A 52 -3.27 -2.41 1.31
N GLU A 53 -3.69 -2.30 2.57
CA GLU A 53 -2.86 -2.53 3.74
C GLU A 53 -3.07 -3.96 4.23
N PHE A 54 -1.98 -4.66 4.51
CA PHE A 54 -1.97 -6.03 5.03
C PHE A 54 -1.23 -6.10 6.35
N ALA A 55 -1.68 -6.99 7.23
CA ALA A 55 -0.89 -7.46 8.36
C ALA A 55 0.24 -8.40 7.87
N THR A 56 1.24 -8.66 8.72
CA THR A 56 2.35 -9.58 8.41
C THR A 56 1.90 -11.00 8.07
N ASP A 57 0.71 -11.40 8.52
CA ASP A 57 0.11 -12.72 8.22
C ASP A 57 -0.61 -12.75 6.86
N GLY A 58 -0.56 -11.67 6.08
CA GLY A 58 -1.21 -11.57 4.77
C GLY A 58 -2.69 -11.20 4.82
N ARG A 59 -3.28 -10.99 6.02
CA ARG A 59 -4.67 -10.58 6.13
C ARG A 59 -4.83 -9.11 5.73
N PRO A 60 -5.77 -8.76 4.84
CA PRO A 60 -6.07 -7.36 4.51
C PRO A 60 -6.66 -6.64 5.73
N LEU A 61 -6.12 -5.46 6.04
CA LEU A 61 -6.53 -4.61 7.16
C LEU A 61 -7.40 -3.45 6.69
N SER A 62 -7.01 -2.79 5.61
CA SER A 62 -7.73 -1.64 5.07
C SER A 62 -7.45 -1.44 3.59
N SER A 63 -8.26 -0.62 2.92
CA SER A 63 -8.05 -0.25 1.53
C SER A 63 -8.36 1.21 1.25
N LEU A 64 -7.67 1.77 0.28
CA LEU A 64 -7.80 3.15 -0.18
C LEU A 64 -7.96 3.14 -1.71
N SER A 65 -9.15 3.52 -2.18
CA SER A 65 -9.39 3.65 -3.61
C SER A 65 -8.82 4.97 -4.14
N LEU A 66 -8.09 4.88 -5.25
CA LEU A 66 -7.52 6.00 -5.99
C LEU A 66 -8.39 6.42 -7.19
N ALA A 67 -9.62 5.92 -7.26
CA ALA A 67 -10.58 6.25 -8.30
C ALA A 67 -11.23 7.64 -8.08
N ALA A 68 -11.76 8.23 -9.16
CA ALA A 68 -12.45 9.51 -9.09
C ALA A 68 -13.70 9.41 -8.19
N GLY A 69 -13.93 10.43 -7.36
CA GLY A 69 -15.04 10.48 -6.41
C GLY A 69 -14.85 9.64 -5.15
N ARG A 70 -13.72 8.95 -5.00
CA ARG A 70 -13.37 8.16 -3.80
C ARG A 70 -12.25 8.85 -3.04
N SER A 71 -12.18 8.62 -1.73
CA SER A 71 -11.05 9.08 -0.89
C SER A 71 -10.75 10.58 -0.99
N GLY A 72 -11.76 11.41 -1.26
CA GLY A 72 -11.63 12.87 -1.45
C GLY A 72 -11.09 13.30 -2.82
N LEU A 73 -10.88 12.38 -3.77
CA LEU A 73 -10.35 12.67 -5.10
C LEU A 73 -11.46 13.18 -6.03
N GLN A 74 -11.23 14.34 -6.67
CA GLN A 74 -12.10 14.82 -7.76
C GLN A 74 -11.83 14.09 -9.09
N LYS A 75 -10.57 13.75 -9.32
CA LYS A 75 -10.09 12.95 -10.46
C LYS A 75 -9.31 11.79 -9.91
N ALA A 76 -9.39 10.65 -10.59
CA ALA A 76 -8.60 9.49 -10.21
C ALA A 76 -7.10 9.81 -10.26
N VAL A 77 -6.33 9.15 -9.41
CA VAL A 77 -4.88 9.05 -9.62
C VAL A 77 -4.67 8.29 -10.94
N PRO A 78 -3.82 8.79 -11.85
CA PRO A 78 -3.53 8.10 -13.11
C PRO A 78 -2.59 6.92 -12.85
N GLN A 79 -1.34 6.97 -13.32
CA GLN A 79 -0.38 5.87 -13.20
C GLN A 79 0.37 6.00 -11.88
N ALA A 80 -0.10 5.30 -10.85
CA ALA A 80 0.47 5.38 -9.51
C ALA A 80 1.66 4.41 -9.42
N GLU A 81 2.84 4.93 -9.10
CA GLU A 81 4.13 4.22 -9.29
C GLU A 81 4.90 4.02 -7.97
N GLY A 82 4.37 4.53 -6.87
CA GLY A 82 5.06 4.44 -5.59
C GLY A 82 4.19 4.88 -4.43
N VAL A 83 4.43 4.27 -3.28
CA VAL A 83 3.73 4.56 -2.04
C VAL A 83 4.70 4.55 -0.85
N THR A 84 4.44 5.41 0.13
CA THR A 84 5.12 5.37 1.44
C THR A 84 4.18 5.84 2.54
N LEU A 85 4.52 5.52 3.79
CA LEU A 85 3.83 5.97 4.99
C LEU A 85 4.76 6.88 5.82
N ASP A 86 4.21 7.81 6.60
CA ASP A 86 4.93 8.47 7.70
C ASP A 86 4.53 7.92 9.07
N ASP A 87 5.21 8.38 10.13
CA ASP A 87 4.97 7.99 11.52
C ASP A 87 3.58 8.41 12.06
N GLN A 88 2.88 9.29 11.34
CA GLN A 88 1.51 9.71 11.64
C GLN A 88 0.47 8.92 10.85
N GLY A 89 0.89 7.89 10.11
CA GLY A 89 0.02 7.05 9.30
C GLY A 89 -0.53 7.76 8.05
N ARG A 90 0.12 8.83 7.59
CA ARG A 90 -0.23 9.49 6.32
C ARG A 90 0.40 8.71 5.17
N VAL A 91 -0.41 8.46 4.16
CA VAL A 91 0.00 7.75 2.95
C VAL A 91 0.36 8.78 1.88
N TYR A 92 1.51 8.60 1.25
CA TYR A 92 1.97 9.41 0.13
C TYR A 92 2.06 8.54 -1.11
N VAL A 93 1.51 9.03 -2.22
CA VAL A 93 1.51 8.33 -3.52
C VAL A 93 2.11 9.25 -4.58
N VAL A 94 3.04 8.73 -5.37
CA VAL A 94 3.58 9.40 -6.56
C VAL A 94 2.96 8.80 -7.81
N SER A 95 2.76 9.63 -8.84
CA SER A 95 2.09 9.21 -10.06
C SER A 95 2.57 9.98 -11.28
N GLU A 96 2.51 9.39 -12.47
CA GLU A 96 2.91 10.06 -13.71
C GLU A 96 1.97 11.22 -14.12
N PRO A 97 2.48 12.22 -14.88
CA PRO A 97 3.89 12.38 -15.22
C PRO A 97 4.72 12.90 -14.04
N ASN A 98 4.13 13.62 -13.07
CA ASN A 98 4.81 14.21 -11.91
C ASN A 98 3.80 14.66 -10.83
N LEU A 99 2.84 13.81 -10.50
CA LEU A 99 1.79 14.09 -9.52
C LEU A 99 2.16 13.51 -8.15
N PHE A 100 1.81 14.25 -7.10
CA PHE A 100 2.03 13.86 -5.72
C PHE A 100 0.75 13.99 -4.92
N TYR A 101 0.38 12.92 -4.23
CA TYR A 101 -0.83 12.83 -3.42
C TYR A 101 -0.47 12.50 -1.98
N ARG A 102 -1.21 13.11 -1.05
CA ARG A 102 -1.15 12.80 0.38
C ARG A 102 -2.55 12.48 0.88
N PHE A 103 -2.70 11.31 1.46
CA PHE A 103 -3.92 10.88 2.13
C PHE A 103 -3.69 10.83 3.63
N THR A 104 -4.62 11.42 4.38
CA THR A 104 -4.57 11.43 5.83
C THR A 104 -5.73 10.60 6.36
N ARG A 105 -5.48 9.68 7.29
CA ARG A 105 -6.58 9.05 8.03
C ARG A 105 -7.31 10.13 8.82
N PRO A 106 -8.65 10.16 8.79
CA PRO A 106 -9.39 10.95 9.75
C PRO A 106 -9.02 10.48 11.16
N PRO A 107 -8.95 11.37 12.16
CA PRO A 107 -8.77 10.95 13.54
C PRO A 107 -9.87 9.95 13.91
N PRO A 108 -9.57 8.95 14.76
CA PRO A 108 -10.58 8.01 15.21
C PRO A 108 -11.78 8.80 15.76
N ALA A 109 -12.99 8.43 15.33
CA ALA A 109 -14.20 9.05 15.85
C ALA A 109 -14.15 8.97 17.38
N SER A 110 -14.36 10.09 18.07
CA SER A 110 -14.44 10.07 19.53
C SER A 110 -15.51 9.06 19.94
N PRO A 111 -15.23 8.15 20.89
CA PRO A 111 -16.24 7.23 21.37
C PRO A 111 -17.41 8.08 21.86
N ALA A 112 -18.61 7.81 21.32
CA ALA A 112 -19.83 8.41 21.84
C ALA A 112 -19.92 8.05 23.33
N GLY A 113 -19.94 9.08 24.18
CA GLY A 113 -20.12 8.92 25.63
C GLY A 113 -21.52 8.44 25.99
#